data_AF-A0A2T0VDV9-F1
#
_entry.id   AF-A0A2T0VDV9-F1
#
_cell.length_a   1.000
_cell.length_b   1.000
_cell.length_c   1.000
_cell.angle_alpha   90.00
_cell.angle_beta   90.00
_cell.angle_gamma   90.00
#
_symmetry.space_group_name_H-M   'P 1'
#
loop_
_entity.id
_entity.type
_entity.pdbx_description
1 polymer ?
#
loop_
_entity_poly.entity_id
_entity_poly.type
_entity_poly.pdbx_seq_one_letter_code
_entity_poly.pdbx_strand_id
1 'polypeptide(L)'
;MAFARPPAETNAAAQPESTAARPESVLSVGIAVALTAVILYGALTLGLGGFTAFMFGGPIGLLMVGLVFVGTVVLISTVAGFGAGRRRIGAAVCVTALAFVALVTAVFGFGTVPMIWVQPGFDLATLMIAVLCALFLGVFFRSWQSRIAGVIGCAALVAGAVWVTVPEPEPTGPSQAELQSNANFEAYIANGQFPLIADLPGGSLVEVSLNSGPPHTFTETADGGLVEVVIDRQPLVATNPETVPCRYIVDVTAGVVIEETDTLQDYSSWCVFDQGIWRLVNGTGYARMDNGSVITVTSASSAHIRADNGQRPATPDEVFSAWNSVRPMTEIEVREHRDVW
;
A
#
# COMPACT_ATOMS: atom_id res chain seq x y z
N MET A 1 -77.88 61.36 -38.20
CA MET A 1 -77.65 60.05 -37.56
C MET A 1 -76.22 60.03 -37.06
N ALA A 2 -76.03 60.29 -35.76
CA ALA A 2 -74.72 60.30 -35.11
C ALA A 2 -74.62 59.04 -34.24
N PHE A 3 -73.64 58.19 -34.54
CA PHE A 3 -73.36 56.97 -33.78
C PHE A 3 -72.60 57.31 -32.50
N ALA A 4 -73.20 57.01 -31.35
CA ALA A 4 -72.56 57.09 -30.04
C ALA A 4 -71.53 55.97 -29.87
N ARG A 5 -70.29 56.32 -29.51
CA ARG A 5 -69.24 55.36 -29.11
C ARG A 5 -69.50 54.88 -27.68
N PRO A 6 -69.34 53.58 -27.38
CA PRO A 6 -69.40 53.08 -26.01
C PRO A 6 -68.14 53.45 -25.21
N PRO A 7 -68.24 53.57 -23.87
CA PRO A 7 -67.12 53.92 -23.01
C PRO A 7 -66.11 52.76 -22.92
N ALA A 8 -64.82 53.10 -22.96
CA ALA A 8 -63.72 52.17 -22.84
C ALA A 8 -63.66 51.57 -21.42
N GLU A 9 -63.79 50.24 -21.32
CA GLU A 9 -63.44 49.49 -20.12
C GLU A 9 -61.94 49.60 -19.86
N THR A 10 -61.59 50.32 -18.80
CA THR A 10 -60.26 50.36 -18.21
C THR A 10 -59.96 48.99 -17.60
N ASN A 11 -59.38 48.09 -18.39
CA ASN A 11 -58.69 46.91 -17.88
C ASN A 11 -57.50 47.39 -17.05
N ALA A 12 -57.68 47.43 -15.73
CA ALA A 12 -56.61 47.59 -14.76
C ALA A 12 -55.67 46.38 -14.91
N ALA A 13 -54.65 46.55 -15.74
CA ALA A 13 -53.55 45.62 -15.85
C ALA A 13 -52.94 45.47 -14.45
N ALA A 14 -53.11 44.29 -13.85
CA ALA A 14 -52.40 43.89 -12.66
C ALA A 14 -50.90 44.14 -12.90
N GLN A 15 -50.35 45.17 -12.26
CA GLN A 15 -48.91 45.39 -12.28
C GLN A 15 -48.29 44.11 -11.73
N PRO A 16 -47.41 43.41 -12.49
CA PRO A 16 -46.67 42.31 -11.94
C PRO A 16 -45.91 42.87 -10.74
N GLU A 17 -46.22 42.41 -9.54
CA GLU A 17 -45.44 42.68 -8.34
C GLU A 17 -44.00 42.31 -8.69
N SER A 18 -43.21 43.33 -9.00
CA SER A 18 -41.79 43.25 -9.16
C SER A 18 -41.26 42.88 -7.79
N THR A 19 -41.17 41.57 -7.52
CA THR A 19 -40.43 40.98 -6.42
C THR A 19 -38.97 41.30 -6.71
N ALA A 20 -38.59 42.54 -6.38
CA ALA A 20 -37.22 43.03 -6.52
C ALA A 20 -36.36 42.10 -5.66
N ALA A 21 -35.65 41.20 -6.35
CA ALA A 21 -34.82 40.19 -5.72
C ALA A 21 -33.85 40.91 -4.78
N ARG A 22 -34.01 40.67 -3.48
CA ARG A 22 -33.19 41.26 -2.44
C ARG A 22 -31.72 41.02 -2.79
N PRO A 23 -30.85 42.04 -2.79
CA PRO A 23 -29.43 41.84 -3.09
C PRO A 23 -28.87 40.82 -2.10
N GLU A 24 -28.25 39.76 -2.63
CA GLU A 24 -27.57 38.75 -1.81
C GLU A 24 -26.48 39.46 -0.98
N SER A 25 -26.54 39.33 0.35
CA SER A 25 -25.51 39.91 1.20
C SER A 25 -24.21 39.12 1.05
N VAL A 26 -23.07 39.81 1.05
CA VAL A 26 -21.74 39.17 0.97
C VAL A 26 -21.57 38.11 2.08
N LEU A 27 -22.18 38.34 3.24
CA LEU A 27 -22.20 37.43 4.36
C LEU A 27 -22.92 36.10 4.03
N SER A 28 -24.07 36.13 3.36
CA SER A 28 -24.80 34.89 3.03
C SER A 28 -24.06 34.04 2.01
N VAL A 29 -23.41 34.67 1.04
CA VAL A 29 -22.55 33.99 0.06
C VAL A 29 -21.32 33.38 0.75
N GLY A 30 -20.67 34.12 1.65
CA GLY A 30 -19.53 33.62 2.42
C GLY A 30 -19.87 32.40 3.28
N ILE A 31 -21.01 32.42 3.97
CA ILE A 31 -21.50 31.28 4.76
C ILE A 31 -21.78 30.06 3.87
N ALA A 32 -22.43 30.27 2.71
CA ALA A 32 -22.72 29.17 1.79
C ALA A 32 -21.44 28.51 1.25
N VAL A 33 -20.44 29.31 0.89
CA VAL A 33 -19.12 28.79 0.45
C VAL A 33 -18.42 28.04 1.59
N ALA A 34 -18.39 28.60 2.80
CA ALA A 34 -17.76 27.95 3.95
C ALA A 34 -18.42 26.59 4.29
N LEU A 35 -19.75 26.55 4.35
CA LEU A 35 -20.49 25.30 4.59
C LEU A 35 -20.27 24.28 3.47
N THR A 36 -20.21 24.73 2.22
CA THR A 36 -19.91 23.86 1.07
C THR A 36 -18.51 23.25 1.20
N ALA A 37 -17.51 24.02 1.65
CA ALA A 37 -16.17 23.51 1.88
C ALA A 37 -16.15 22.41 2.96
N VAL A 38 -16.86 22.61 4.07
CA VAL A 38 -16.97 21.60 5.15
C VAL A 38 -17.66 20.32 4.65
N ILE A 39 -18.75 20.46 3.90
CA ILE A 39 -19.48 19.31 3.33
C ILE A 39 -18.59 18.54 2.35
N LEU A 40 -17.90 19.24 1.44
CA LEU A 40 -16.99 18.63 0.48
C LEU A 40 -15.80 17.95 1.16
N TYR A 41 -15.23 18.57 2.20
CA TYR A 41 -14.14 17.96 2.96
C TYR A 41 -14.58 16.61 3.56
N GLY A 42 -15.71 16.58 4.26
CA GLY A 42 -16.26 15.33 4.79
C GLY A 42 -16.56 14.29 3.69
N ALA A 43 -17.09 14.72 2.55
CA ALA A 43 -17.36 13.86 1.41
C ALA A 43 -16.08 13.27 0.79
N LEU A 44 -15.02 14.07 0.67
CA LEU A 44 -13.72 13.62 0.15
C LEU A 44 -13.06 12.62 1.11
N THR A 45 -13.08 12.88 2.41
CA THR A 45 -12.53 11.97 3.43
C THR A 45 -13.29 10.64 3.46
N LEU A 46 -14.62 10.68 3.47
CA LEU A 46 -15.45 9.47 3.42
C LEU A 46 -15.32 8.75 2.06
N GLY A 47 -15.21 9.51 0.98
CA GLY A 47 -14.98 8.98 -0.36
C GLY A 47 -13.65 8.24 -0.46
N LEU A 48 -12.58 8.79 0.11
CA LEU A 48 -11.28 8.13 0.21
C LEU A 48 -11.39 6.81 0.98
N GLY A 49 -12.07 6.82 2.14
CA GLY A 49 -12.36 5.59 2.88
C GLY A 49 -13.15 4.56 2.08
N GLY A 50 -14.10 5.01 1.26
CA GLY A 50 -14.86 4.17 0.32
C GLY A 50 -13.97 3.56 -0.79
N PHE A 51 -13.00 4.32 -1.31
CA PHE A 51 -12.00 3.80 -2.26
C PHE A 51 -11.09 2.75 -1.62
N THR A 52 -10.64 2.99 -0.38
CA THR A 52 -9.89 1.97 0.37
C THR A 52 -10.73 0.71 0.58
N ALA A 53 -12.00 0.86 0.97
CA ALA A 53 -12.92 -0.25 1.10
C ALA A 53 -13.19 -0.96 -0.24
N PHE A 54 -13.12 -0.27 -1.38
CA PHE A 54 -13.21 -0.90 -2.70
C PHE A 54 -11.99 -1.78 -2.99
N MET A 55 -10.79 -1.32 -2.65
CA MET A 55 -9.56 -2.09 -2.86
C MET A 55 -9.53 -3.40 -2.07
N PHE A 56 -10.10 -3.43 -0.86
CA PHE A 56 -10.07 -4.61 0.01
C PHE A 56 -11.40 -5.38 0.11
N GLY A 57 -12.53 -4.72 -0.12
CA GLY A 57 -13.89 -5.23 0.12
C GLY A 57 -14.80 -5.28 -1.11
N GLY A 58 -14.26 -5.00 -2.31
CA GLY A 58 -14.97 -5.15 -3.58
C GLY A 58 -16.09 -4.12 -3.79
N PRO A 59 -17.19 -4.47 -4.48
CA PRO A 59 -18.18 -3.51 -5.02
C PRO A 59 -18.91 -2.68 -3.95
N ILE A 60 -18.86 -3.09 -2.68
CA ILE A 60 -19.44 -2.35 -1.55
C ILE A 60 -18.80 -0.96 -1.42
N GLY A 61 -17.48 -0.84 -1.65
CA GLY A 61 -16.78 0.44 -1.61
C GLY A 61 -17.29 1.43 -2.67
N LEU A 62 -17.57 0.96 -3.89
CA LEU A 62 -18.14 1.80 -4.96
C LEU A 62 -19.54 2.32 -4.61
N LEU A 63 -20.37 1.46 -4.01
CA LEU A 63 -21.70 1.85 -3.56
C LEU A 63 -21.61 2.94 -2.48
N MET A 64 -20.69 2.78 -1.53
CA MET A 64 -20.43 3.79 -0.49
C MET A 64 -20.00 5.14 -1.10
N VAL A 65 -19.04 5.13 -2.03
CA VAL A 65 -18.61 6.35 -2.75
C VAL A 65 -19.80 7.00 -3.45
N GLY A 66 -20.60 6.22 -4.21
CA GLY A 66 -21.79 6.73 -4.89
C GLY A 66 -22.78 7.40 -3.94
N LEU A 67 -23.11 6.76 -2.81
CA LEU A 67 -24.02 7.32 -1.81
C LEU A 67 -23.49 8.60 -1.18
N VAL A 68 -22.18 8.66 -0.86
CA VAL A 68 -21.54 9.85 -0.30
C VAL A 68 -21.68 11.04 -1.24
N PHE A 69 -21.37 10.87 -2.53
CA PHE A 69 -21.45 11.97 -3.49
C PHE A 69 -22.90 12.37 -3.82
N VAL A 70 -23.85 11.43 -3.88
CA VAL A 70 -25.28 11.76 -4.00
C VAL A 70 -25.77 12.56 -2.80
N GLY A 71 -25.44 12.13 -1.58
CA GLY A 71 -25.77 12.85 -0.34
C GLY A 71 -25.16 14.26 -0.31
N THR A 72 -23.93 14.39 -0.80
CA THR A 72 -23.21 15.66 -0.93
C THR A 72 -23.94 16.64 -1.86
N VAL A 73 -24.41 16.20 -3.03
CA VAL A 73 -25.21 17.04 -3.94
C VAL A 73 -26.48 17.53 -3.24
N VAL A 74 -27.17 16.67 -2.50
CA VAL A 74 -28.40 17.02 -1.77
C VAL A 74 -28.11 18.08 -0.69
N LEU A 75 -27.05 17.88 0.10
CA LEU A 75 -26.66 18.82 1.15
C LEU A 75 -26.26 20.19 0.59
N ILE A 76 -25.40 20.23 -0.44
CA ILE A 76 -24.98 21.49 -1.07
C ILE A 76 -26.17 22.18 -1.74
N SER A 77 -27.05 21.43 -2.40
CA SER A 77 -28.28 21.98 -2.98
C SER A 77 -29.18 22.63 -1.92
N THR A 78 -29.24 22.04 -0.72
CA THR A 78 -30.00 22.57 0.40
C THR A 78 -29.37 23.87 0.91
N VAL A 79 -28.05 23.89 1.13
CA VAL A 79 -27.30 25.09 1.55
C VAL A 79 -27.43 26.22 0.53
N ALA A 80 -27.29 25.92 -0.77
CA ALA A 80 -27.45 26.91 -1.84
C ALA A 80 -28.91 27.36 -2.01
N GLY A 81 -29.87 26.48 -1.72
CA GLY A 81 -31.30 26.74 -1.79
C GLY A 81 -31.80 27.75 -0.77
N PHE A 82 -31.23 27.75 0.44
CA PHE A 82 -31.58 28.70 1.51
C PHE A 82 -31.27 30.16 1.16
N GLY A 83 -30.38 30.42 0.20
CA GLY A 83 -29.98 31.79 -0.17
C GLY A 83 -30.57 32.32 -1.47
N ALA A 84 -30.97 31.47 -2.44
CA ALA A 84 -31.01 31.93 -3.83
C ALA A 84 -31.94 31.21 -4.83
N GLY A 85 -32.82 30.32 -4.35
CA GLY A 85 -33.87 29.71 -5.16
C GLY A 85 -33.44 28.55 -6.08
N ARG A 86 -34.43 27.95 -6.74
CA ARG A 86 -34.35 26.66 -7.49
C ARG A 86 -33.31 26.57 -8.60
N ARG A 87 -32.73 27.69 -9.07
CA ARG A 87 -31.81 27.72 -10.23
C ARG A 87 -30.38 27.23 -9.91
N ARG A 88 -30.08 26.79 -8.68
CA ARG A 88 -28.71 26.44 -8.26
C ARG A 88 -28.42 24.96 -8.06
N ILE A 89 -29.35 24.06 -8.39
CA ILE A 89 -29.10 22.61 -8.37
C ILE A 89 -27.95 22.24 -9.32
N GLY A 90 -27.88 22.87 -10.50
CA GLY A 90 -26.78 22.66 -11.44
C GLY A 90 -25.41 23.06 -10.87
N ALA A 91 -25.36 24.10 -10.02
CA ALA A 91 -24.13 24.53 -9.37
C ALA A 91 -23.62 23.49 -8.35
N ALA A 92 -24.54 22.91 -7.55
CA ALA A 92 -24.20 21.85 -6.61
C ALA A 92 -23.65 20.62 -7.35
N VAL A 93 -24.31 20.19 -8.43
CA VAL A 93 -23.84 19.06 -9.26
C VAL A 93 -22.46 19.34 -9.83
N CYS A 94 -22.21 20.53 -10.40
CA CYS A 94 -20.90 20.90 -10.96
C CYS A 94 -19.79 20.88 -9.90
N VAL A 95 -20.02 21.48 -8.72
CA VAL A 95 -19.03 21.55 -7.65
C VAL A 95 -18.73 20.15 -7.08
N THR A 96 -19.76 19.32 -6.90
CA THR A 96 -19.58 17.95 -6.42
C THR A 96 -18.88 17.06 -7.46
N ALA A 97 -19.20 17.21 -8.74
CA ALA A 97 -18.50 16.50 -9.82
C ALA A 97 -17.02 16.90 -9.91
N LEU A 98 -16.70 18.19 -9.75
CA LEU A 98 -15.33 18.68 -9.71
C LEU A 98 -14.55 18.04 -8.55
N ALA A 99 -15.14 17.99 -7.36
CA ALA A 99 -14.54 17.34 -6.19
C ALA A 99 -14.36 15.83 -6.41
N PHE A 100 -15.32 15.15 -7.04
CA PHE A 100 -15.20 13.73 -7.38
C PHE A 100 -14.05 13.48 -8.35
N VAL A 101 -13.92 14.28 -9.40
CA VAL A 101 -12.80 14.18 -10.35
C VAL A 101 -11.48 14.42 -9.64
N ALA A 102 -11.38 15.43 -8.77
CA ALA A 102 -10.17 15.69 -8.00
C ALA A 102 -9.80 14.51 -7.08
N LEU A 103 -10.79 13.88 -6.43
CA LEU A 103 -10.57 12.68 -5.62
C LEU A 103 -10.08 11.50 -6.46
N VAL A 104 -10.73 11.24 -7.60
CA VAL A 104 -10.32 10.17 -8.53
C VAL A 104 -8.89 10.40 -8.99
N THR A 105 -8.55 11.61 -9.42
CA THR A 105 -7.18 11.97 -9.81
C THR A 105 -6.19 11.76 -8.67
N ALA A 106 -6.55 12.12 -7.44
CA ALA A 106 -5.68 11.89 -6.28
C ALA A 106 -5.50 10.40 -5.96
N VAL A 107 -6.55 9.58 -6.08
CA VAL A 107 -6.51 8.13 -5.84
C VAL A 107 -5.70 7.39 -6.90
N PHE A 108 -5.83 7.76 -8.17
CA PHE A 108 -5.04 7.15 -9.25
C PHE A 108 -3.63 7.75 -9.35
N GLY A 109 -3.44 8.97 -8.87
CA GLY A 109 -2.14 9.64 -8.74
C GLY A 109 -1.47 9.45 -7.38
N PHE A 110 -1.87 8.45 -6.59
CA PHE A 110 -1.41 8.24 -5.20
C PHE A 110 0.10 7.97 -5.07
N GLY A 111 0.81 7.77 -6.18
CA GLY A 111 2.28 7.72 -6.24
C GLY A 111 2.97 9.04 -6.60
N THR A 112 2.24 10.05 -7.07
CA THR A 112 2.80 11.32 -7.57
C THR A 112 2.33 12.56 -6.80
N VAL A 113 1.24 12.48 -6.05
CA VAL A 113 0.77 13.59 -5.21
C VAL A 113 1.48 13.51 -3.85
N PRO A 114 2.35 14.48 -3.49
CA PRO A 114 2.96 14.49 -2.16
C PRO A 114 1.86 14.63 -1.12
N MET A 115 1.65 13.58 -0.32
CA MET A 115 0.68 13.65 0.78
C MET A 115 1.24 14.57 1.86
N ILE A 116 0.70 15.80 1.92
CA ILE A 116 1.08 16.78 2.94
C ILE A 116 0.32 16.43 4.22
N TRP A 117 0.89 15.51 5.00
CA TRP A 117 0.39 15.16 6.33
C TRP A 117 0.86 16.20 7.33
N VAL A 118 -0.08 16.92 7.94
CA VAL A 118 0.21 17.69 9.16
C VAL A 118 -0.04 16.77 10.34
N GLN A 119 1.02 16.49 11.12
CA GLN A 119 0.88 15.70 12.33
C GLN A 119 -0.04 16.44 13.33
N PRO A 120 -1.06 15.78 13.92
CA PRO A 120 -1.39 14.36 13.87
C PRO A 120 -2.48 14.04 12.82
N GLY A 121 -2.09 13.41 11.70
CA GLY A 121 -3.04 12.74 10.78
C GLY A 121 -3.99 13.65 9.99
N PHE A 122 -3.73 14.95 9.88
CA PHE A 122 -4.55 15.85 9.09
C PHE A 122 -4.04 15.91 7.65
N ASP A 123 -4.88 15.45 6.71
CA ASP A 123 -4.60 15.56 5.28
C ASP A 123 -4.95 16.96 4.77
N LEU A 124 -3.91 17.76 4.50
CA LEU A 124 -4.07 19.12 4.01
C LEU A 124 -4.57 19.16 2.56
N ALA A 125 -4.34 18.09 1.77
CA ALA A 125 -4.67 18.06 0.35
C ALA A 125 -6.19 18.01 0.13
N THR A 126 -6.90 17.12 0.84
CA THR A 126 -8.37 17.06 0.76
C THR A 126 -9.04 18.34 1.25
N LEU A 127 -8.47 19.01 2.27
CA LEU A 127 -8.95 20.33 2.69
C LEU A 127 -8.79 21.39 1.58
N MET A 128 -7.60 21.47 0.97
CA MET A 128 -7.35 22.43 -0.11
C MET A 128 -8.29 22.20 -1.30
N ILE A 129 -8.46 20.94 -1.72
CA ILE A 129 -9.38 20.58 -2.80
C ILE A 129 -10.81 21.01 -2.45
N ALA A 130 -11.28 20.73 -1.23
CA ALA A 130 -12.61 21.10 -0.78
C ALA A 130 -12.84 22.62 -0.81
N VAL A 131 -11.87 23.40 -0.31
CA VAL A 131 -11.94 24.87 -0.29
C VAL A 131 -11.97 25.42 -1.72
N LEU A 132 -11.11 24.96 -2.61
CA LEU A 132 -11.06 25.46 -3.98
C LEU A 132 -12.32 25.07 -4.78
N CYS A 133 -12.85 23.85 -4.58
CA CYS A 133 -14.12 23.43 -5.17
C CYS A 133 -15.29 24.25 -4.61
N ALA A 134 -15.29 24.56 -3.32
CA ALA A 134 -16.31 25.42 -2.72
C ALA A 134 -16.24 26.87 -3.24
N LEU A 135 -15.03 27.40 -3.46
CA LEU A 135 -14.84 28.70 -4.10
C LEU A 135 -15.44 28.72 -5.52
N PHE A 136 -15.35 27.62 -6.28
CA PHE A 136 -15.96 27.51 -7.61
C PHE A 136 -17.48 27.72 -7.61
N LEU A 137 -18.16 27.45 -6.48
CA LEU A 137 -19.57 27.81 -6.30
C LEU A 137 -19.81 29.31 -6.55
N GLY A 138 -18.81 30.14 -6.23
CA GLY A 138 -18.66 31.57 -6.53
C GLY A 138 -19.10 31.97 -7.95
N VAL A 139 -18.79 31.15 -8.95
CA VAL A 139 -19.10 31.42 -10.37
C VAL A 139 -20.61 31.49 -10.62
N PHE A 140 -21.41 30.77 -9.84
CA PHE A 140 -22.86 30.68 -10.01
C PHE A 140 -23.63 31.74 -9.22
N PHE A 141 -22.95 32.55 -8.41
CA PHE A 141 -23.56 33.68 -7.72
C PHE A 141 -23.67 34.92 -8.62
N ARG A 142 -24.57 35.84 -8.26
CA ARG A 142 -24.87 37.02 -9.08
C ARG A 142 -23.82 38.13 -8.91
N SER A 143 -23.16 38.20 -7.76
CA SER A 143 -22.17 39.24 -7.48
C SER A 143 -20.89 39.01 -8.28
N TRP A 144 -20.31 40.07 -8.84
CA TRP A 144 -19.07 39.95 -9.63
C TRP A 144 -17.87 39.51 -8.78
N GLN A 145 -17.83 39.91 -7.50
CA GLN A 145 -16.76 39.55 -6.55
C GLN A 145 -16.69 38.03 -6.31
N SER A 146 -17.84 37.38 -6.14
CA SER A 146 -17.90 35.92 -5.93
C SER A 146 -17.51 35.15 -7.19
N ARG A 147 -17.84 35.68 -8.38
CA ARG A 147 -17.41 35.08 -9.65
C ARG A 147 -15.89 35.10 -9.80
N ILE A 148 -15.23 36.20 -9.46
CA ILE A 148 -13.76 36.28 -9.49
C ILE A 148 -13.17 35.26 -8.52
N ALA A 149 -13.67 35.18 -7.29
CA ALA A 149 -13.21 34.20 -6.32
C ALA A 149 -13.35 32.75 -6.85
N GLY A 150 -14.46 32.45 -7.53
CA GLY A 150 -14.68 31.13 -8.11
C GLY A 150 -13.81 30.83 -9.32
N VAL A 151 -13.51 31.82 -10.17
CA VAL A 151 -12.56 31.66 -11.28
C VAL A 151 -11.15 31.40 -10.74
N ILE A 152 -10.73 32.13 -9.71
CA ILE A 152 -9.43 31.92 -9.05
C ILE A 152 -9.35 30.52 -8.45
N GLY A 153 -10.41 30.07 -7.76
CA GLY A 153 -10.48 28.70 -7.21
C GLY A 153 -10.33 27.63 -8.29
N CYS A 154 -11.02 27.79 -9.42
CA CYS A 154 -10.90 26.88 -10.56
C CYS A 154 -9.49 26.89 -11.19
N ALA A 155 -8.92 28.08 -11.41
CA ALA A 155 -7.59 28.22 -11.98
C ALA A 155 -6.52 27.58 -11.09
N ALA A 156 -6.63 27.73 -9.76
CA ALA A 156 -5.75 27.09 -8.81
C ALA A 156 -5.85 25.55 -8.82
N LEU A 157 -7.07 25.00 -8.96
CA LEU A 157 -7.26 23.55 -9.12
C LEU A 157 -6.62 23.03 -10.40
N VAL A 158 -6.82 23.71 -11.52
CA VAL A 158 -6.23 23.32 -12.81
C VAL A 158 -4.70 23.43 -12.74
N ALA A 159 -4.16 24.50 -12.17
CA ALA A 159 -2.72 24.66 -11.99
C ALA A 159 -2.12 23.55 -11.11
N GLY A 160 -2.78 23.21 -10.00
CA GLY A 160 -2.39 22.09 -9.14
C GLY A 160 -2.43 20.75 -9.87
N ALA A 161 -3.49 20.49 -10.63
CA ALA A 161 -3.61 19.27 -11.42
C ALA A 161 -2.49 19.15 -12.48
N VAL A 162 -2.20 20.23 -13.20
CA VAL A 162 -1.10 20.25 -14.19
C VAL A 162 0.25 20.02 -13.51
N TRP A 163 0.48 20.66 -12.36
CA TRP A 163 1.74 20.51 -11.62
C TRP A 163 1.99 19.06 -11.20
N VAL A 164 0.95 18.36 -10.73
CA VAL A 164 1.02 16.93 -10.37
C VAL A 164 1.30 16.03 -11.57
N THR A 165 0.91 16.45 -12.78
CA THR A 165 1.16 15.69 -14.02
C THR A 165 2.52 15.98 -14.66
N VAL A 166 3.27 16.97 -14.16
CA VAL A 166 4.65 17.17 -14.62
C VAL A 166 5.46 16.05 -14.00
N PRO A 167 6.03 15.12 -14.79
CA PRO A 167 6.89 14.08 -14.24
C PRO A 167 8.02 14.75 -13.48
N GLU A 168 8.27 14.32 -12.24
CA GLU A 168 9.46 14.75 -11.52
C GLU A 168 10.67 14.46 -12.40
N PRO A 169 11.63 15.39 -12.52
CA PRO A 169 12.87 15.11 -13.24
C PRO A 169 13.50 13.89 -12.58
N GLU A 170 13.76 12.84 -13.38
CA GLU A 170 14.43 11.65 -12.88
C GLU A 170 15.68 12.08 -12.12
N PRO A 171 15.81 11.73 -10.82
CA PRO A 171 17.00 12.06 -10.08
C PRO A 171 18.19 11.41 -10.79
N THR A 172 19.17 12.22 -11.19
CA THR A 172 20.37 11.76 -11.91
C THR A 172 21.37 11.07 -10.96
N GLY A 173 20.89 10.32 -9.98
CA GLY A 173 21.69 9.62 -8.97
C GLY A 173 20.92 8.46 -8.34
N PRO A 174 21.62 7.55 -7.63
CA PRO A 174 20.99 6.42 -6.98
C PRO A 174 19.90 6.91 -6.03
N SER A 175 18.77 6.22 -6.05
CA SER A 175 17.63 6.57 -5.17
C SER A 175 18.06 6.50 -3.70
N GLN A 176 17.36 7.20 -2.79
CA GLN A 176 17.63 7.05 -1.36
C GLN A 176 17.50 5.58 -0.89
N ALA A 177 16.57 4.84 -1.48
CA ALA A 177 16.40 3.41 -1.23
C ALA A 177 17.64 2.60 -1.63
N GLU A 178 18.22 2.92 -2.79
CA GLU A 178 19.44 2.27 -3.28
C GLU A 178 20.66 2.62 -2.43
N LEU A 179 20.82 3.89 -2.03
CA LEU A 179 21.88 4.30 -1.10
C LEU A 179 21.76 3.60 0.25
N GLN A 180 20.54 3.43 0.76
CA GLN A 180 20.27 2.75 2.02
C GLN A 180 20.51 1.24 1.90
N SER A 181 20.08 0.59 0.81
CA SER A 181 20.39 -0.81 0.52
C SER A 181 21.92 -1.03 0.48
N ASN A 182 22.65 -0.16 -0.20
CA ASN A 182 24.11 -0.24 -0.28
C ASN A 182 24.77 -0.08 1.09
N ALA A 183 24.28 0.84 1.91
CA ALA A 183 24.78 1.02 3.27
C ALA A 183 24.51 -0.20 4.17
N ASN A 184 23.32 -0.81 4.04
CA ASN A 184 22.96 -2.03 4.77
C ASN A 184 23.84 -3.21 4.35
N PHE A 185 24.09 -3.35 3.04
CA PHE A 185 24.97 -4.38 2.49
C PHE A 185 26.41 -4.25 3.02
N GLU A 186 27.00 -3.06 2.98
CA GLU A 186 28.36 -2.86 3.50
C GLU A 186 28.43 -3.07 5.02
N ALA A 187 27.40 -2.68 5.77
CA ALA A 187 27.30 -2.98 7.20
C ALA A 187 27.25 -4.49 7.46
N TYR A 188 26.54 -5.26 6.61
CA TYR A 188 26.52 -6.72 6.69
C TYR A 188 27.90 -7.34 6.45
N ILE A 189 28.60 -6.89 5.40
CA ILE A 189 29.96 -7.35 5.11
C ILE A 189 30.90 -7.08 6.29
N ALA A 190 30.82 -5.87 6.88
CA ALA A 190 31.62 -5.49 8.02
C ALA A 190 31.36 -6.35 9.28
N ASN A 191 30.14 -6.87 9.44
CA ASN A 191 29.81 -7.78 10.54
C ASN A 191 30.41 -9.18 10.38
N GLY A 192 30.93 -9.55 9.19
CA GLY A 192 31.59 -10.83 8.93
C GLY A 192 30.68 -12.05 9.07
N GLN A 193 29.37 -11.83 9.06
CA GLN A 193 28.34 -12.80 9.36
C GLN A 193 27.83 -13.49 8.09
N PHE A 194 28.76 -13.99 7.27
CA PHE A 194 28.47 -14.61 5.97
C PHE A 194 27.59 -15.85 6.10
N PRO A 195 26.73 -16.13 5.11
CA PRO A 195 25.91 -17.34 5.13
C PRO A 195 26.80 -18.57 4.88
N LEU A 196 26.24 -19.75 5.07
CA LEU A 196 26.91 -21.01 4.79
C LEU A 196 26.53 -21.51 3.40
N ILE A 197 27.45 -22.17 2.71
CA ILE A 197 27.26 -22.83 1.42
C ILE A 197 27.75 -24.28 1.50
N ALA A 198 27.14 -25.17 0.71
CA ALA A 198 27.63 -26.53 0.54
C ALA A 198 28.44 -26.65 -0.77
N ASP A 199 29.75 -26.93 -0.67
CA ASP A 199 30.59 -27.13 -1.87
C ASP A 199 30.42 -28.53 -2.46
N LEU A 200 29.36 -28.72 -3.24
CA LEU A 200 29.11 -29.99 -3.93
C LEU A 200 29.90 -30.09 -5.24
N PRO A 201 30.54 -31.24 -5.54
CA PRO A 201 31.18 -31.45 -6.83
C PRO A 201 30.19 -31.32 -7.99
N GLY A 202 30.43 -30.36 -8.89
CA GLY A 202 29.55 -30.06 -10.02
C GLY A 202 28.23 -29.40 -9.64
N GLY A 203 28.05 -29.00 -8.37
CA GLY A 203 26.91 -28.21 -7.93
C GLY A 203 27.10 -26.72 -8.18
N SER A 204 26.00 -25.98 -8.18
CA SER A 204 25.97 -24.53 -8.37
C SER A 204 25.11 -23.86 -7.32
N LEU A 205 25.57 -22.71 -6.83
CA LEU A 205 24.77 -21.83 -5.97
C LEU A 205 23.65 -21.23 -6.82
N VAL A 206 22.41 -21.41 -6.38
CA VAL A 206 21.21 -20.96 -7.07
C VAL A 206 20.69 -19.66 -6.45
N GLU A 207 20.68 -19.60 -5.12
CA GLU A 207 20.15 -18.46 -4.39
C GLU A 207 20.90 -18.26 -3.06
N VAL A 208 21.00 -16.99 -2.66
CA VAL A 208 21.44 -16.54 -1.34
C VAL A 208 20.38 -15.62 -0.77
N SER A 209 19.66 -16.04 0.25
CA SER A 209 18.57 -15.26 0.84
C SER A 209 18.96 -14.74 2.22
N LEU A 210 18.86 -13.41 2.36
CA LEU A 210 19.32 -12.66 3.54
C LEU A 210 18.26 -11.72 4.12
N ASN A 211 17.12 -11.59 3.43
CA ASN A 211 16.14 -10.51 3.66
C ASN A 211 14.93 -10.91 4.53
N SER A 212 14.76 -12.18 4.89
CA SER A 212 13.55 -12.66 5.57
C SER A 212 13.76 -13.83 6.53
N GLY A 213 14.65 -13.65 7.52
CA GLY A 213 14.89 -14.64 8.58
C GLY A 213 16.35 -15.05 8.68
N PRO A 214 16.64 -16.26 9.18
CA PRO A 214 17.99 -16.80 9.18
C PRO A 214 18.59 -16.83 7.76
N PRO A 215 19.84 -16.39 7.58
CA PRO A 215 20.56 -16.54 6.33
C PRO A 215 20.53 -17.96 5.81
N HIS A 216 20.16 -18.14 4.54
CA HIS A 216 20.16 -19.44 3.90
C HIS A 216 20.63 -19.38 2.45
N THR A 217 21.13 -20.52 1.97
CA THR A 217 21.58 -20.69 0.59
C THR A 217 20.97 -21.94 -0.01
N PHE A 218 20.74 -21.89 -1.32
CA PHE A 218 20.29 -23.04 -2.10
C PHE A 218 21.38 -23.46 -3.08
N THR A 219 21.80 -24.71 -3.01
CA THR A 219 22.78 -25.31 -3.93
C THR A 219 22.10 -26.42 -4.74
N GLU A 220 22.13 -26.30 -6.06
CA GLU A 220 21.71 -27.37 -6.96
C GLU A 220 22.87 -28.35 -7.17
N THR A 221 22.61 -29.65 -7.04
CA THR A 221 23.58 -30.72 -7.28
C THR A 221 23.76 -30.95 -8.78
N ALA A 222 24.82 -31.65 -9.18
CA ALA A 222 25.05 -32.03 -10.58
C ALA A 222 23.89 -32.83 -11.20
N ASP A 223 23.13 -33.55 -10.36
CA ASP A 223 21.99 -34.38 -10.76
C ASP A 223 20.63 -33.66 -10.58
N GLY A 224 20.64 -32.32 -10.40
CA GLY A 224 19.46 -31.47 -10.32
C GLY A 224 18.71 -31.49 -8.98
N GLY A 225 19.32 -32.01 -7.91
CA GLY A 225 18.78 -32.01 -6.56
C GLY A 225 19.04 -30.68 -5.85
N LEU A 226 18.02 -30.08 -5.23
CA LEU A 226 18.19 -28.81 -4.51
C LEU A 226 18.40 -29.03 -3.01
N VAL A 227 19.54 -28.55 -2.50
CA VAL A 227 19.90 -28.56 -1.07
C VAL A 227 19.80 -27.16 -0.50
N GLU A 228 19.21 -27.06 0.68
CA GLU A 228 19.14 -25.83 1.47
C GLU A 228 20.13 -25.90 2.64
N VAL A 229 20.87 -24.82 2.86
CA VAL A 229 21.75 -24.66 4.01
C VAL A 229 21.33 -23.41 4.78
N VAL A 230 21.04 -23.56 6.08
CA VAL A 230 20.61 -22.46 6.94
C VAL A 230 21.59 -22.30 8.10
N ILE A 231 21.87 -21.04 8.47
CA ILE A 231 22.51 -20.71 9.74
C ILE A 231 21.65 -19.71 10.51
N ASP A 232 21.08 -20.17 11.63
CA ASP A 232 20.40 -19.29 12.57
C ASP A 232 21.32 -18.98 13.75
N ARG A 233 21.76 -17.73 13.83
CA ARG A 233 22.65 -17.23 14.91
C ARG A 233 21.88 -16.75 16.14
N GLN A 234 20.56 -16.68 16.07
CA GLN A 234 19.68 -16.29 17.15
C GLN A 234 18.50 -17.27 17.22
N PRO A 235 18.77 -18.58 17.39
CA PRO A 235 17.72 -19.57 17.35
C PRO A 235 16.70 -19.29 18.45
N LEU A 236 15.43 -19.52 18.14
CA LEU A 236 14.36 -19.43 19.12
C LEU A 236 14.72 -20.33 20.30
N VAL A 237 14.96 -19.72 21.46
CA VAL A 237 15.29 -20.44 22.69
C VAL A 237 14.00 -21.14 23.15
N ALA A 238 13.78 -22.37 22.69
CA ALA A 238 12.76 -23.22 23.26
C ALA A 238 13.10 -23.48 24.72
N THR A 239 12.07 -23.69 25.55
CA THR A 239 12.24 -24.11 26.95
C THR A 239 13.04 -25.41 27.07
N ASN A 240 13.07 -26.21 25.98
CA ASN A 240 13.94 -27.36 25.82
C ASN A 240 14.96 -27.14 24.67
N PRO A 241 16.23 -26.81 24.97
CA PRO A 241 17.25 -26.57 23.95
C PRO A 241 17.61 -27.81 23.13
N GLU A 242 17.30 -29.02 23.61
CA GLU A 242 17.61 -30.27 22.92
C GLU A 242 16.67 -30.52 21.72
N THR A 243 15.46 -29.95 21.71
CA THR A 243 14.50 -30.14 20.60
C THR A 243 14.69 -29.13 19.47
N VAL A 244 15.44 -28.06 19.71
CA VAL A 244 15.64 -26.96 18.75
C VAL A 244 16.18 -27.47 17.40
N PRO A 245 17.24 -28.30 17.33
CA PRO A 245 17.74 -28.75 16.03
C PRO A 245 16.72 -29.59 15.23
N CYS A 246 15.91 -30.44 15.90
CA CYS A 246 14.85 -31.20 15.23
C CYS A 246 13.78 -30.30 14.62
N ARG A 247 13.51 -29.15 15.26
CA ARG A 247 12.56 -28.15 14.75
C ARG A 247 13.06 -27.43 13.51
N TYR A 248 14.36 -27.21 13.39
CA TYR A 248 14.94 -26.50 12.25
C TYR A 248 15.17 -27.41 11.02
N ILE A 249 15.29 -28.72 11.20
CA ILE A 249 15.41 -29.67 10.05
C ILE A 249 14.06 -30.11 9.50
N VAL A 250 12.97 -29.87 10.23
CA VAL A 250 11.61 -30.14 9.75
C VAL A 250 11.10 -28.92 9.02
N ASP A 251 10.84 -29.11 7.74
CA ASP A 251 10.08 -28.17 6.93
C ASP A 251 8.67 -28.02 7.53
N VAL A 252 8.33 -26.80 7.95
CA VAL A 252 7.04 -26.45 8.58
C VAL A 252 5.85 -26.81 7.66
N THR A 253 6.09 -27.03 6.36
CA THR A 253 5.06 -27.50 5.42
C THR A 253 4.65 -28.97 5.60
N ALA A 254 5.38 -29.77 6.39
CA ALA A 254 5.01 -31.15 6.72
C ALA A 254 3.86 -31.25 7.76
N GLY A 255 3.35 -30.13 8.28
CA GLY A 255 2.27 -30.13 9.28
C GLY A 255 2.69 -30.65 10.65
N VAL A 256 4.00 -30.81 10.88
CA VAL A 256 4.56 -31.24 12.16
C VAL A 256 4.68 -30.03 13.06
N VAL A 257 3.75 -29.89 14.00
CA VAL A 257 3.80 -28.88 15.05
C VAL A 257 4.60 -29.46 16.21
N ILE A 258 5.70 -28.81 16.56
CA ILE A 258 6.54 -29.15 17.71
C ILE A 258 6.10 -28.23 18.84
N GLU A 259 5.51 -28.79 19.90
CA GLU A 259 5.08 -28.04 21.08
C GLU A 259 6.26 -27.82 22.04
N GLU A 260 6.21 -26.74 22.83
CA GLU A 260 7.28 -26.44 23.81
C GLU A 260 7.38 -27.49 24.94
N THR A 261 6.32 -28.28 25.14
CA THR A 261 6.26 -29.36 26.15
C THR A 261 6.84 -30.69 25.67
N ASP A 262 7.14 -30.80 24.38
CA ASP A 262 7.55 -32.06 23.80
C ASP A 262 8.99 -32.42 24.19
N THR A 263 9.22 -33.73 24.27
CA THR A 263 10.50 -34.33 24.62
C THR A 263 11.13 -34.97 23.39
N LEU A 264 12.42 -35.29 23.47
CA LEU A 264 13.12 -36.02 22.41
C LEU A 264 12.47 -37.36 22.05
N GLN A 265 11.79 -37.98 23.02
CA GLN A 265 11.12 -39.26 22.80
C GLN A 265 9.94 -39.13 21.83
N ASP A 266 9.25 -37.99 21.84
CA ASP A 266 8.10 -37.70 20.98
C ASP A 266 8.49 -37.60 19.50
N TYR A 267 9.77 -37.32 19.23
CA TYR A 267 10.31 -37.14 17.87
C TYR A 267 11.28 -38.24 17.44
N SER A 268 11.62 -39.17 18.33
CA SER A 268 12.59 -40.25 18.10
C SER A 268 12.29 -41.15 16.88
N SER A 269 11.04 -41.16 16.41
CA SER A 269 10.62 -41.91 15.21
C SER A 269 11.04 -41.27 13.89
N TRP A 270 11.39 -39.98 13.89
CA TRP A 270 11.73 -39.23 12.68
C TRP A 270 12.95 -38.31 12.84
N CYS A 271 13.33 -37.92 14.05
CA CYS A 271 14.56 -37.18 14.38
C CYS A 271 15.38 -37.95 15.40
N VAL A 272 16.65 -38.19 15.09
CA VAL A 272 17.58 -38.91 15.98
C VAL A 272 18.84 -38.11 16.21
N PHE A 273 19.31 -38.12 17.46
CA PHE A 273 20.62 -37.59 17.82
C PHE A 273 21.66 -38.70 17.77
N ASP A 274 22.70 -38.50 16.98
CA ASP A 274 23.77 -39.47 16.77
C ASP A 274 25.10 -38.73 16.63
N GLN A 275 26.08 -39.11 17.45
CA GLN A 275 27.44 -38.55 17.40
C GLN A 275 27.55 -37.00 17.41
N GLY A 276 26.66 -36.31 18.15
CA GLY A 276 26.69 -34.85 18.22
C GLY A 276 25.89 -34.14 17.13
N ILE A 277 25.18 -34.89 16.28
CA ILE A 277 24.43 -34.38 15.14
C ILE A 277 22.98 -34.85 15.23
N TRP A 278 22.05 -33.97 14.92
CA TRP A 278 20.65 -34.30 14.73
C TRP A 278 20.41 -34.64 13.28
N ARG A 279 19.70 -35.74 13.01
CA ARG A 279 19.36 -36.11 11.63
C ARG A 279 17.95 -36.64 11.54
N LEU A 280 17.34 -36.42 10.38
CA LEU A 280 16.11 -37.11 10.04
C LEU A 280 16.39 -38.59 9.77
N VAL A 281 15.49 -39.47 10.18
CA VAL A 281 15.61 -40.94 9.98
C VAL A 281 15.67 -41.30 8.49
N ASN A 282 15.00 -40.51 7.64
CA ASN A 282 15.02 -40.67 6.19
C ASN A 282 16.29 -40.11 5.52
N GLY A 283 17.19 -39.45 6.29
CA GLY A 283 18.45 -38.88 5.80
C GLY A 283 18.33 -37.57 5.01
N THR A 284 17.15 -36.94 4.93
CA THR A 284 16.95 -35.71 4.13
C THR A 284 17.19 -34.42 4.92
N GLY A 285 17.79 -34.50 6.11
CA GLY A 285 18.03 -33.35 6.97
C GLY A 285 19.04 -33.63 8.06
N TYR A 286 19.96 -32.69 8.28
CA TYR A 286 20.98 -32.71 9.31
C TYR A 286 21.02 -31.36 10.02
N ALA A 287 21.29 -31.37 11.32
CA ALA A 287 21.53 -30.16 12.10
C ALA A 287 22.54 -30.35 13.21
N ARG A 288 23.20 -29.26 13.57
CA ARG A 288 24.02 -29.17 14.79
C ARG A 288 23.88 -27.81 15.43
N MET A 289 24.11 -27.79 16.75
CA MET A 289 24.39 -26.57 17.48
C MET A 289 25.90 -26.27 17.37
N ASP A 290 26.25 -25.05 17.00
CA ASP A 290 27.63 -24.58 16.94
C ASP A 290 27.71 -23.17 17.51
N ASN A 291 28.39 -23.00 18.66
CA ASN A 291 28.57 -21.73 19.36
C ASN A 291 27.26 -20.92 19.55
N GLY A 292 26.17 -21.59 19.90
CA GLY A 292 24.85 -20.96 20.10
C GLY A 292 24.06 -20.68 18.82
N SER A 293 24.62 -21.02 17.65
CA SER A 293 23.91 -21.01 16.37
C SER A 293 23.38 -22.41 16.03
N VAL A 294 22.27 -22.48 15.31
CA VAL A 294 21.79 -23.71 14.66
C VAL A 294 22.25 -23.68 13.22
N ILE A 295 22.92 -24.74 12.78
CA ILE A 295 23.25 -24.97 11.37
C ILE A 295 22.41 -26.14 10.89
N THR A 296 21.70 -25.97 9.78
CA THR A 296 20.94 -27.05 9.14
C THR A 296 21.32 -27.23 7.69
N VAL A 297 21.20 -28.47 7.22
CA VAL A 297 21.30 -28.85 5.81
C VAL A 297 20.14 -29.78 5.51
N THR A 298 19.27 -29.40 4.58
CA THR A 298 18.04 -30.11 4.28
C THR A 298 17.85 -30.24 2.77
N SER A 299 17.04 -31.22 2.35
CA SER A 299 16.45 -31.15 1.02
C SER A 299 15.49 -29.96 0.96
N ALA A 300 15.58 -29.15 -0.09
CA ALA A 300 14.71 -28.00 -0.28
C ALA A 300 13.23 -28.41 -0.42
N SER A 301 12.32 -27.52 -0.02
CA SER A 301 10.88 -27.74 -0.11
C SER A 301 10.36 -27.69 -1.56
N SER A 302 9.18 -28.27 -1.79
CA SER A 302 8.51 -28.20 -3.11
C SER A 302 8.12 -26.77 -3.55
N ALA A 303 8.10 -25.81 -2.62
CA ALA A 303 7.87 -24.40 -2.93
C ALA A 303 9.16 -23.75 -3.47
N HIS A 304 10.29 -24.00 -2.81
CA HIS A 304 11.61 -23.50 -3.22
C HIS A 304 12.08 -24.11 -4.53
N ILE A 305 11.91 -25.43 -4.71
CA ILE A 305 12.22 -26.11 -5.98
C ILE A 305 11.52 -25.44 -7.18
N ARG A 306 10.27 -24.97 -7.01
CA ARG A 306 9.52 -24.29 -8.07
C ARG A 306 9.92 -22.81 -8.26
N ALA A 307 10.30 -22.13 -7.19
CA ALA A 307 10.72 -20.74 -7.24
C ALA A 307 12.12 -20.60 -7.86
N ASP A 308 13.02 -21.53 -7.54
CA ASP A 308 14.46 -21.41 -7.78
C ASP A 308 14.91 -22.24 -8.97
N ASN A 309 13.96 -22.68 -9.81
CA ASN A 309 14.17 -23.56 -10.97
C ASN A 309 14.84 -24.91 -10.65
N GLY A 310 14.79 -25.37 -9.40
CA GLY A 310 15.26 -26.69 -9.04
C GLY A 310 14.47 -27.78 -9.77
N GLN A 311 15.15 -28.86 -10.17
CA GLN A 311 14.49 -29.95 -10.91
C GLN A 311 13.78 -30.94 -9.97
N ARG A 312 14.36 -31.19 -8.80
CA ARG A 312 13.84 -32.15 -7.81
C ARG A 312 14.39 -31.87 -6.40
N PRO A 313 13.76 -32.42 -5.35
CA PRO A 313 14.36 -32.45 -4.03
C PRO A 313 15.66 -33.28 -4.03
N ALA A 314 16.59 -32.90 -3.14
CA ALA A 314 17.82 -33.65 -2.94
C ALA A 314 17.56 -35.00 -2.26
N THR A 315 18.32 -36.01 -2.69
CA THR A 315 18.34 -37.34 -2.10
C THR A 315 19.13 -37.36 -0.79
N PRO A 316 18.95 -38.38 0.07
CA PRO A 316 19.71 -38.49 1.31
C PRO A 316 21.23 -38.45 1.12
N ASP A 317 21.75 -39.06 0.06
CA ASP A 317 23.20 -39.08 -0.23
C ASP A 317 23.72 -37.69 -0.64
N GLU A 318 22.92 -36.91 -1.37
CA GLU A 318 23.23 -35.53 -1.74
C GLU A 318 23.23 -34.60 -0.53
N VAL A 319 22.21 -34.72 0.33
CA VAL A 319 22.13 -33.95 1.59
C VAL A 319 23.29 -34.32 2.52
N PHE A 320 23.63 -35.61 2.64
CA PHE A 320 24.79 -36.04 3.43
C PHE A 320 26.11 -35.54 2.86
N SER A 321 26.27 -35.53 1.53
CA SER A 321 27.45 -34.97 0.88
C SER A 321 27.55 -33.46 1.17
N ALA A 322 26.43 -32.74 1.05
CA ALA A 322 26.36 -31.31 1.32
C ALA A 322 26.71 -31.00 2.78
N TRP A 323 26.19 -31.78 3.73
CA TRP A 323 26.51 -31.65 5.15
C TRP A 323 28.02 -31.70 5.42
N ASN A 324 28.73 -32.60 4.74
CA ASN A 324 30.17 -32.76 4.90
C ASN A 324 31.00 -31.70 4.18
N SER A 325 30.39 -30.92 3.28
CA SER A 325 31.03 -29.86 2.50
C SER A 325 30.61 -28.44 2.91
N VAL A 326 29.85 -28.29 4.01
CA VAL A 326 29.40 -26.98 4.48
C VAL A 326 30.59 -26.13 4.92
N ARG A 327 30.64 -24.90 4.41
CA ARG A 327 31.56 -23.86 4.88
C ARG A 327 30.91 -22.47 4.84
N PRO A 328 31.48 -21.47 5.52
CA PRO A 328 31.11 -20.09 5.29
C PRO A 328 31.44 -19.65 3.87
N MET A 329 30.54 -18.85 3.28
CA MET A 329 30.86 -18.09 2.08
C MET A 329 31.93 -17.05 2.39
N THR A 330 32.76 -16.77 1.40
CA THR A 330 33.73 -15.67 1.42
C THR A 330 33.02 -14.35 1.11
N GLU A 331 33.64 -13.23 1.50
CA GLU A 331 33.15 -11.89 1.15
C GLU A 331 32.96 -11.74 -0.37
N ILE A 332 33.89 -12.29 -1.17
CA ILE A 332 33.84 -12.22 -2.63
C ILE A 332 32.58 -12.92 -3.15
N GLU A 333 32.32 -14.14 -2.70
CA GLU A 333 31.13 -14.91 -3.12
C GLU A 333 29.83 -14.20 -2.72
N VAL A 334 29.79 -13.57 -1.54
CA VAL A 334 28.61 -12.78 -1.11
C VAL A 334 28.42 -11.54 -1.99
N ARG A 335 29.51 -10.84 -2.36
CA ARG A 335 29.46 -9.66 -3.24
C ARG A 335 29.02 -10.00 -4.66
N GLU A 336 29.38 -11.17 -5.16
CA GLU A 336 28.93 -11.66 -6.47
C GLU A 336 27.42 -11.95 -6.51
N HIS A 337 26.79 -12.18 -5.36
CA HIS A 337 25.35 -12.46 -5.22
C HIS A 337 24.59 -11.27 -4.60
N ARG A 338 25.09 -10.04 -4.78
CA ARG A 338 24.50 -8.82 -4.23
C ARG A 338 23.09 -8.52 -4.75
N ASP A 339 22.75 -8.95 -5.95
CA ASP A 339 21.46 -8.62 -6.59
C ASP A 339 20.24 -9.23 -5.86
N VAL A 340 20.48 -10.04 -4.82
CA VAL A 340 19.47 -10.67 -3.97
C VAL A 340 19.18 -9.85 -2.68
N TRP A 341 19.81 -8.67 -2.53
CA TRP A 341 19.65 -7.73 -1.39
C TRP A 341 18.60 -6.64 -1.59
#